data_AF-A0A443YW09-F1
#
_entry.id   AF-A0A443YW09-F1
#
_cell.length_a   1.000
_cell.length_b   1.000
_cell.length_c   1.000
_cell.angle_alpha   90.00
_cell.angle_beta   90.00
_cell.angle_gamma   90.00
#
_symmetry.space_group_name_H-M   'P 1'
#
loop_
_entity.id
_entity.type
_entity.pdbx_description
1 polymer ?
#
loop_
_entity_poly.entity_id
_entity_poly.type
_entity_poly.pdbx_seq_one_letter_code
_entity_poly.pdbx_strand_id
1 'polypeptide(L)'
;MPIETNYILTVGNKLHFEEKIIVQVGTIVNFWAHVLPDYQYFDIAERIDFQVYFPFETPKGFPNKIRSSRISGFDPRYYFRIGQGVARETGEYKFGIRATDGPRELFDEDPFLIII
;
A
#
# COMPACT_ATOMS: atom_id res chain seq x y z
N MET A 1 6.03 -15.12 -18.97
CA MET A 1 5.15 -14.84 -17.82
C MET A 1 5.57 -13.48 -17.27
N PRO A 2 4.65 -12.55 -16.96
CA PRO A 2 5.02 -11.28 -16.37
C PRO A 2 5.72 -11.49 -15.02
N ILE A 3 6.72 -10.67 -14.72
CA ILE A 3 7.39 -10.66 -13.41
C ILE A 3 6.45 -9.96 -12.43
N GLU A 4 6.19 -10.57 -11.28
CA GLU A 4 5.38 -9.98 -10.23
C GLU A 4 6.20 -9.76 -8.96
N THR A 5 6.01 -8.59 -8.33
CA THR A 5 6.60 -8.24 -7.04
C THR A 5 5.50 -7.85 -6.06
N ASN A 6 5.61 -8.31 -4.82
CA ASN A 6 4.71 -7.95 -3.73
C ASN A 6 5.41 -6.99 -2.79
N TYR A 7 4.83 -5.81 -2.59
CA TYR A 7 5.20 -4.91 -1.51
C TYR A 7 4.22 -5.09 -0.36
N ILE A 8 4.73 -5.36 0.83
CA ILE A 8 3.91 -5.62 2.00
C ILE A 8 4.18 -4.53 3.03
N LEU A 9 3.17 -3.72 3.31
CA LEU A 9 3.17 -2.81 4.45
C LEU A 9 2.69 -3.56 5.68
N THR A 10 3.49 -3.58 6.75
CA THR A 10 3.04 -4.12 8.04
C THR A 10 2.64 -2.98 8.98
N VAL A 11 1.37 -2.99 9.40
CA VAL A 11 0.74 -1.98 10.26
C VAL A 11 0.51 -2.58 11.65
N GLY A 12 1.35 -2.26 12.62
CA GLY A 12 1.20 -2.62 14.04
C GLY A 12 1.53 -1.45 14.95
N ASN A 13 1.86 -1.70 16.23
CA ASN A 13 2.33 -0.62 17.13
C ASN A 13 3.58 0.11 16.61
N LYS A 14 4.33 -0.53 15.70
CA LYS A 14 5.35 0.10 14.88
C LYS A 14 5.06 -0.21 13.42
N LEU A 15 5.22 0.80 12.57
CA LEU A 15 5.15 0.63 11.12
C LEU A 15 6.48 0.04 10.64
N HIS A 16 6.40 -1.04 9.88
CA HIS A 16 7.54 -1.68 9.25
C HIS A 16 7.30 -1.78 7.75
N PHE A 17 8.17 -1.15 6.98
CA PHE A 17 8.11 -1.14 5.52
C PHE A 17 9.51 -0.97 4.91
N GLU A 18 9.67 -1.40 3.67
CA GLU A 18 10.86 -1.09 2.89
C GLU A 18 10.76 0.36 2.41
N GLU A 19 11.75 1.19 2.75
CA GLU A 19 11.82 2.59 2.36
C GLU A 19 11.95 2.77 0.84
N LYS A 20 12.46 1.75 0.15
CA LYS A 20 12.71 1.76 -1.29
C LYS A 20 12.35 0.40 -1.89
N ILE A 21 11.59 0.44 -2.97
CA ILE A 21 11.32 -0.73 -3.83
C ILE A 21 11.98 -0.47 -5.18
N ILE A 22 12.77 -1.42 -5.67
CA ILE A 22 13.39 -1.35 -7.00
C ILE A 22 12.77 -2.43 -7.88
N VAL A 23 12.18 -2.05 -9.02
CA VAL A 23 11.53 -2.98 -9.95
C VAL A 23 11.93 -2.69 -11.39
N GLN A 24 11.86 -3.71 -12.26
CA GLN A 24 12.12 -3.54 -13.69
C GLN A 24 10.86 -3.08 -14.44
N VAL A 25 11.03 -2.37 -15.56
CA VAL A 25 9.94 -2.15 -16.52
C VAL A 25 9.31 -3.49 -16.94
N GLY A 26 7.97 -3.52 -16.98
CA GLY A 26 7.16 -4.71 -17.23
C GLY A 26 6.77 -5.47 -15.96
N THR A 27 7.30 -5.11 -14.79
CA THR A 27 6.95 -5.73 -13.51
C THR A 27 5.55 -5.32 -13.07
N ILE A 28 4.74 -6.29 -12.65
CA ILE A 28 3.48 -6.06 -11.95
C ILE A 28 3.80 -5.88 -10.46
N VAL A 29 3.48 -4.72 -9.92
CA VAL A 29 3.68 -4.39 -8.51
C VAL A 29 2.35 -4.52 -7.78
N ASN A 30 2.28 -5.44 -6.82
CA ASN A 30 1.12 -5.62 -5.95
C ASN A 30 1.40 -4.96 -4.59
N PHE A 31 0.55 -4.04 -4.17
CA PHE A 31 0.63 -3.41 -2.85
C PHE A 31 -0.31 -4.13 -1.89
N TRP A 32 0.26 -4.68 -0.83
CA TRP A 32 -0.44 -5.39 0.23
C TRP A 32 -0.28 -4.64 1.54
N ALA A 33 -1.29 -4.73 2.40
CA ALA A 33 -1.12 -4.41 3.79
C ALA A 33 -1.43 -5.63 4.65
N HIS A 34 -0.67 -5.74 5.74
CA HIS A 34 -0.81 -6.70 6.81
C HIS A 34 -0.99 -5.91 8.10
N VAL A 35 -2.14 -6.05 8.73
CA VAL A 35 -2.47 -5.29 9.94
C VAL A 35 -2.34 -6.23 11.15
N LEU A 36 -1.53 -5.84 12.12
CA LEU A 36 -1.20 -6.63 13.29
C LEU A 36 -2.20 -6.35 14.43
N PRO A 37 -2.63 -7.38 15.18
CA PRO A 37 -3.65 -7.27 16.22
C PRO A 37 -3.28 -6.37 17.40
N ASP A 38 -2.03 -5.97 17.51
CA ASP A 38 -1.54 -5.06 18.55
C ASP A 38 -1.76 -3.58 18.21
N TYR A 39 -2.25 -3.27 17.00
CA TYR A 39 -2.55 -1.90 16.60
C TYR A 39 -3.76 -1.35 17.36
N GLN A 40 -3.61 -0.19 18.00
CA GLN A 40 -4.59 0.37 18.96
C GLN A 40 -5.99 0.70 18.39
N TYR A 41 -6.22 0.50 17.09
CA TYR A 41 -7.50 0.74 16.42
C TYR A 41 -8.33 -0.53 16.16
N PHE A 42 -7.89 -1.69 16.67
CA PHE A 42 -8.59 -2.97 16.47
C PHE A 42 -10.01 -3.02 17.07
N ASP A 43 -10.22 -2.35 18.19
CA ASP A 43 -11.55 -2.29 18.83
C ASP A 43 -12.48 -1.24 18.19
N ILE A 44 -11.98 -0.42 17.25
CA ILE A 44 -12.69 0.78 16.77
C ILE A 44 -13.28 0.58 15.36
N ALA A 45 -12.71 -0.28 14.53
CA ALA A 45 -12.98 -0.19 13.09
C ALA A 45 -13.93 -1.26 12.53
N GLU A 46 -15.19 -0.90 12.33
CA GLU A 46 -16.05 -1.62 11.38
C GLU A 46 -15.67 -1.34 9.91
N ARG A 47 -14.92 -0.25 9.62
CA ARG A 47 -14.51 0.16 8.26
C ARG A 47 -13.21 0.98 8.23
N ILE A 48 -12.06 0.33 8.04
CA ILE A 48 -10.82 1.03 7.63
C ILE A 48 -10.77 1.07 6.11
N ASP A 49 -10.51 2.25 5.53
CA ASP A 49 -10.24 2.44 4.11
C ASP A 49 -8.72 2.62 3.90
N PHE A 50 -8.11 1.72 3.12
CA PHE A 50 -6.70 1.79 2.73
C PHE A 50 -6.53 2.34 1.31
N GLN A 51 -5.59 3.26 1.10
CA GLN A 51 -5.33 3.86 -0.19
C GLN A 51 -3.82 3.89 -0.46
N VAL A 52 -3.39 3.48 -1.65
CA VAL A 52 -2.05 3.82 -2.17
C VAL A 52 -2.18 5.09 -3.02
N TYR A 53 -1.24 6.02 -2.88
CA TYR A 53 -1.24 7.28 -3.61
C TYR A 53 0.18 7.69 -4.02
N PHE A 54 0.27 8.62 -4.97
CA PHE A 54 1.54 9.18 -5.43
C PHE A 54 1.49 10.71 -5.26
N PRO A 55 2.22 11.31 -4.30
CA PRO A 55 2.06 12.72 -3.94
C PRO A 55 2.46 13.71 -5.04
N PHE A 56 3.42 13.34 -5.90
CA PHE A 56 3.98 14.23 -6.91
C PHE A 56 3.59 13.81 -8.33
N GLU A 57 3.89 12.56 -8.68
CA GLU A 57 3.68 12.03 -10.02
C GLU A 57 3.30 10.56 -9.94
N THR A 58 2.25 10.17 -10.68
CA THR A 58 1.85 8.77 -10.80
C THR A 58 2.54 8.14 -12.02
N PRO A 59 3.32 7.07 -11.86
CA PRO A 59 3.96 6.38 -12.99
C PRO A 59 2.92 5.77 -13.94
N LYS A 60 3.21 5.76 -15.25
CA LYS A 60 2.37 5.08 -16.23
C LYS A 60 2.15 3.62 -15.87
N GLY A 61 0.90 3.19 -15.97
CA GLY A 61 0.48 1.83 -15.63
C GLY A 61 0.06 1.66 -14.16
N PHE A 62 0.13 2.72 -13.36
CA PHE A 62 -0.48 2.80 -12.03
C PHE A 62 -1.71 3.71 -12.07
N PRO A 63 -2.78 3.41 -11.33
CA PRO A 63 -3.93 4.30 -11.25
C PRO A 63 -3.61 5.49 -10.33
N ASN A 64 -4.07 6.70 -10.70
CA ASN A 64 -3.83 7.96 -9.97
C ASN A 64 -4.20 7.93 -8.47
N LYS A 65 -5.12 7.06 -8.07
CA LYS A 65 -5.43 6.72 -6.68
C LYS A 65 -5.82 5.25 -6.62
N ILE A 66 -5.15 4.48 -5.78
CA ILE A 66 -5.45 3.06 -5.59
C ILE A 66 -6.56 2.92 -4.54
N ARG A 67 -7.45 1.96 -4.79
CA ARG A 67 -8.79 1.80 -4.23
C ARG A 67 -8.81 1.36 -2.75
N SER A 68 -9.82 1.85 -2.04
CA SER A 68 -10.19 1.42 -0.69
C SER A 68 -10.59 -0.05 -0.62
N SER A 69 -10.05 -0.75 0.38
CA SER A 69 -10.51 -2.09 0.77
C SER A 69 -11.18 -2.00 2.12
N ARG A 70 -12.48 -2.34 2.19
CA ARG A 70 -13.16 -2.54 3.47
C ARG A 70 -12.79 -3.90 4.03
N ILE A 71 -12.37 -3.92 5.29
CA ILE A 71 -12.17 -5.17 6.02
C ILE A 71 -13.36 -5.33 6.96
N SER A 72 -14.17 -6.37 6.74
CA SER A 72 -15.25 -6.75 7.66
C SER A 72 -14.89 -8.08 8.32
N GLY A 73 -14.68 -8.06 9.65
CA GLY A 73 -14.23 -9.23 10.41
C GLY A 73 -12.75 -9.50 10.19
N PHE A 74 -11.91 -9.07 11.13
CA PHE A 74 -10.46 -9.16 10.99
C PHE A 74 -9.93 -10.47 11.59
N ASP A 75 -9.21 -11.27 10.80
CA ASP A 75 -8.31 -12.30 11.32
C ASP A 75 -6.86 -11.80 11.13
N PRO A 76 -6.02 -11.82 12.19
CA PRO A 76 -4.66 -11.28 12.21
C PRO A 76 -3.65 -11.92 11.27
N ARG A 77 -4.07 -12.96 10.54
CA ARG A 77 -3.29 -13.60 9.47
C ARG A 77 -3.60 -13.05 8.08
N TYR A 78 -4.49 -12.06 7.95
CA TYR A 78 -4.95 -11.59 6.65
C TYR A 78 -4.06 -10.49 6.06
N TYR A 79 -3.53 -10.80 4.88
CA TYR A 79 -3.00 -9.83 3.94
C TYR A 79 -4.14 -9.39 3.03
N PHE A 80 -4.24 -8.09 2.75
CA PHE A 80 -5.20 -7.57 1.78
C PHE A 80 -4.48 -6.73 0.74
N ARG A 81 -4.83 -6.97 -0.54
CA ARG A 81 -4.25 -6.23 -1.65
C ARG A 81 -4.94 -4.87 -1.73
N ILE A 82 -4.19 -3.83 -1.42
CA ILE A 82 -4.63 -2.43 -1.53
C ILE A 82 -4.67 -2.04 -3.00
N GLY A 83 -3.67 -2.46 -3.78
CA GLY A 83 -3.56 -2.06 -5.17
C GLY A 83 -2.66 -2.90 -6.03
N GLN A 84 -2.69 -2.56 -7.31
CA GLN A 84 -1.82 -3.13 -8.32
C GLN A 84 -1.50 -2.06 -9.37
N GLY A 85 -0.28 -2.08 -9.87
CA GLY A 85 0.12 -1.32 -11.06
C GLY A 85 1.18 -2.07 -11.86
N VAL A 86 1.42 -1.61 -13.08
CA VAL A 86 2.44 -2.14 -13.97
C VAL A 86 3.48 -1.07 -14.22
N ALA A 87 4.75 -1.36 -13.96
CA ALA A 87 5.88 -0.49 -14.24
C ALA A 87 6.06 -0.31 -15.76
N ARG A 88 5.49 0.73 -16.36
CA ARG A 88 5.57 0.94 -17.82
C ARG A 88 6.64 1.92 -18.28
N GLU A 89 7.24 2.65 -17.34
CA GLU A 89 8.28 3.62 -17.62
C GLU A 89 9.27 3.68 -16.46
N THR A 90 10.52 3.98 -16.79
CA THR A 90 11.59 4.16 -15.82
C THR A 90 11.44 5.48 -15.07
N GLY A 91 11.81 5.52 -13.80
CA GLY A 91 11.79 6.74 -13.00
C GLY A 91 11.81 6.48 -11.50
N GLU A 92 12.00 7.54 -10.73
CA GLU A 92 11.92 7.53 -9.27
C GLU A 92 10.63 8.20 -8.82
N TYR A 93 9.73 7.44 -8.22
CA TYR A 93 8.40 7.87 -7.83
C TYR A 93 8.25 7.75 -6.32
N LYS A 94 7.91 8.85 -5.65
CA LYS A 94 7.46 8.77 -4.26
C LYS A 94 6.02 8.24 -4.25
N PHE A 95 5.72 7.30 -3.37
CA PHE A 95 4.36 6.80 -3.16
C PHE A 95 4.08 6.70 -1.67
N GLY A 96 2.81 6.63 -1.30
CA GLY A 96 2.39 6.48 0.07
C GLY A 96 1.21 5.54 0.23
N ILE A 97 1.06 5.01 1.44
CA ILE A 97 -0.10 4.23 1.84
C ILE A 97 -0.75 4.94 3.01
N ARG A 98 -2.02 5.28 2.84
CA ARG A 98 -2.84 5.93 3.87
C ARG A 98 -3.92 4.98 4.33
N ALA A 99 -4.19 4.95 5.64
CA ALA A 99 -5.39 4.33 6.18
C ALA A 99 -6.26 5.37 6.89
N THR A 100 -7.55 5.31 6.66
CA THR A 100 -8.54 6.21 7.27
C THR A 100 -9.70 5.43 7.87
N ASP A 101 -10.21 5.88 9.01
CA ASP A 101 -11.48 5.47 9.60
C ASP A 101 -12.45 6.66 9.55
N GLY A 102 -13.27 6.71 8.50
CA GLY A 102 -14.08 7.88 8.18
C GLY A 102 -13.20 9.13 7.98
N PRO A 103 -13.40 10.23 8.74
CA PRO A 103 -12.58 11.44 8.66
C PRO A 103 -11.23 11.34 9.40
N ARG A 104 -10.98 10.25 10.16
CA ARG A 104 -9.78 10.10 10.97
C ARG A 104 -8.65 9.46 10.16
N GLU A 105 -7.51 10.13 10.05
CA GLU A 105 -6.27 9.53 9.55
C GLU A 105 -5.66 8.63 10.62
N LEU A 106 -5.35 7.38 10.27
CA LEU A 106 -4.75 6.39 11.16
C LEU A 106 -3.22 6.36 11.00
N PHE A 107 -2.74 6.45 9.75
CA PHE A 107 -1.34 6.64 9.41
C PHE A 107 -1.20 7.14 7.96
N ASP A 108 -0.07 7.78 7.68
CA ASP A 108 0.35 8.22 6.34
C ASP A 108 1.87 8.04 6.21
N GLU A 109 2.29 7.18 5.29
CA GLU A 109 3.70 6.79 5.11
C GLU A 109 4.16 7.05 3.68
N ASP A 110 5.46 7.28 3.52
CA ASP A 110 6.06 7.98 2.37
C ASP A 110 7.25 7.24 1.67
N PRO A 111 7.15 5.94 1.33
CA PRO A 111 8.22 5.18 0.64
C PRO A 111 8.53 5.61 -0.82
N PHE A 112 9.65 5.13 -1.36
CA PHE A 112 10.06 5.34 -2.75
C PHE A 112 9.90 4.08 -3.62
N LEU A 113 9.40 4.26 -4.84
CA LEU A 113 9.34 3.26 -5.92
C LEU A 113 10.32 3.68 -7.03
N ILE A 114 11.36 2.90 -7.25
CA ILE A 114 12.38 3.11 -8.28
C ILE A 114 12.14 2.08 -9.38
N ILE A 115 11.86 2.55 -10.59
CA ILE A 115 11.65 1.70 -11.78
C ILE A 115 12.87 1.82 -12.69
N ILE A 116 13.55 0.69 -12.91
CA ILE A 116 14.75 0.56 -13.75
C ILE A 116 14.51 -0.21 -15.05
#